data_AF-A0A847M9A8-F1
#
_entry.id   AF-A0A847M9A8-F1
#
_cell.length_a   1.000
_cell.length_b   1.000
_cell.length_c   1.000
_cell.angle_alpha   90.00
_cell.angle_beta   90.00
_cell.angle_gamma   90.00
#
_symmetry.space_group_name_H-M   'P 1'
#
loop_
_entity.id
_entity.type
_entity.pdbx_description
1 polymer ?
#
loop_
_entity_poly.entity_id
_entity_poly.type
_entity_poly.pdbx_seq_one_letter_code
_entity_poly.pdbx_strand_id
1 'polypeptide(L)'
;MVRRVCATAVLAALIAMSFLLGGCYNRAQRLYQRAEAFLAEGNSTLAAQEYRRLVIEDPRSPLADDALYKLGYLFREDFGDAAGAISIYQMLVDQHPDSPYAPLSLLWMAYIQRRDLEDAAGVRASLEMLSNRYPDQQRTIARCQLELVRALYITGKYEEAMAEAELLQKSHPEHPWQTSSAALIQAKSAEKQMDEKEQIVALYEGIVERYPGTYSAEEAMRAIGRIYYGQRAEDQEREQEQLRRATRVIAGVPQFSDAGNPRRQQLAALNSLLAFHGARQQEQALLALSGAAFDFLYKPEDPTVAGRMFMRNPFVLVAEALGLTVNQWSASTAEGSFGTLAQAVQGGRPVLIRQSRPDRWLIVTGYRPAQDQVLFLAAGRQHSTATGKAELLRMWSGAASHDLGSYYQFSIVGRKHSPQAGDALQEVLQTAVSAIQGGQVSGVASGLAAYRTLEQLLLQQPSDEAASLILWAERQVPELIRCRKAAEAYLREQAGRADGAKAENLLAAADVYQSIQRELETLAGAIRRAGHEPEDTAADAWARAAREVSFVSELEKQALTLLRQAAPD
;
A
#
# COMPACT_ATOMS: atom_id res chain seq x y z
N MET A 1 -113.18 17.66 16.35
CA MET A 1 -112.61 17.98 17.68
C MET A 1 -111.86 16.81 18.35
N VAL A 2 -111.95 15.57 17.87
CA VAL A 2 -111.38 14.37 18.55
C VAL A 2 -109.89 14.08 18.21
N ARG A 3 -109.33 14.60 17.11
CA ARG A 3 -107.93 14.32 16.71
C ARG A 3 -106.84 15.09 17.48
N ARG A 4 -107.17 16.19 18.16
CA ARG A 4 -106.17 16.98 18.93
C ARG A 4 -105.94 16.46 20.36
N VAL A 5 -106.86 15.67 20.91
CA VAL A 5 -106.75 15.13 22.28
C VAL A 5 -105.89 13.86 22.34
N CYS A 6 -105.82 13.06 21.26
CA CYS A 6 -104.94 11.89 21.20
C CYS A 6 -103.45 12.24 21.05
N ALA A 7 -103.11 13.32 20.34
CA ALA A 7 -101.71 13.72 20.15
C ALA A 7 -101.08 14.26 21.44
N THR A 8 -101.84 14.99 22.25
CA THR A 8 -101.36 15.50 23.55
C THR A 8 -101.24 14.41 24.60
N ALA A 9 -102.11 13.39 24.58
CA ALA A 9 -102.02 12.23 25.47
C ALA A 9 -100.83 11.31 25.13
N VAL A 10 -100.53 11.11 23.83
CA VAL A 10 -99.36 10.32 23.38
C VAL A 10 -98.05 11.08 23.63
N LEU A 11 -98.03 12.40 23.47
CA LEU A 11 -96.86 13.22 23.80
C LEU A 11 -96.63 13.30 25.32
N ALA A 12 -97.68 13.41 26.13
CA ALA A 12 -97.57 13.33 27.58
C ALA A 12 -97.15 11.93 28.06
N ALA A 13 -97.58 10.87 27.38
CA ALA A 13 -97.13 9.50 27.65
C ALA A 13 -95.67 9.28 27.24
N LEU A 14 -95.20 9.85 26.12
CA LEU A 14 -93.80 9.80 25.69
C LEU A 14 -92.88 10.66 26.57
N ILE A 15 -93.37 11.79 27.09
CA ILE A 15 -92.67 12.61 28.08
C ILE A 15 -92.67 11.91 29.44
N ALA A 16 -93.77 11.27 29.85
CA ALA A 16 -93.79 10.46 31.07
C ALA A 16 -92.90 9.21 30.95
N MET A 17 -92.78 8.61 29.75
CA MET A 17 -91.92 7.45 29.48
C MET A 17 -90.45 7.84 29.34
N SER A 18 -90.13 9.06 28.88
CA SER A 18 -88.77 9.62 28.96
C SER A 18 -88.40 10.09 30.37
N PHE A 19 -89.38 10.46 31.21
CA PHE A 19 -89.18 10.65 32.66
C PHE A 19 -89.09 9.33 33.44
N LEU A 20 -89.61 8.22 32.90
CA LEU A 20 -89.43 6.86 33.46
C LEU A 20 -88.13 6.17 32.96
N LEU A 21 -87.52 6.68 31.87
CA LEU A 21 -86.19 6.31 31.39
C LEU A 21 -85.09 7.32 31.78
N GLY A 22 -85.44 8.39 32.49
CA GLY A 22 -84.52 9.20 33.29
C GLY A 22 -84.02 8.37 34.46
N GLY A 23 -83.27 7.31 34.15
CA GLY A 23 -82.72 6.39 35.12
C GLY A 23 -82.01 7.20 36.19
N CYS A 24 -82.38 7.00 37.44
CA CYS A 24 -81.59 7.47 38.57
C CYS A 24 -80.18 6.94 38.36
N TYR A 25 -79.27 7.79 37.86
CA TYR A 25 -77.87 7.45 37.77
C TYR A 25 -77.43 7.01 39.16
N ASN A 26 -77.04 5.73 39.27
CA ASN A 26 -76.47 5.24 40.51
C ASN A 26 -75.21 6.08 40.83
N ARG A 27 -74.81 6.12 42.10
CA ARG A 27 -73.77 7.03 42.56
C ARG A 27 -72.48 6.90 41.73
N ALA A 28 -72.03 5.68 41.43
CA ALA A 28 -70.87 5.44 40.59
C ALA A 28 -71.02 6.03 39.18
N GLN A 29 -72.17 5.87 38.52
CA GLN A 29 -72.38 6.41 37.18
C GLN A 29 -72.33 7.95 37.17
N ARG A 30 -72.85 8.62 38.22
CA ARG A 30 -72.72 10.08 38.36
C ARG A 30 -71.28 10.53 38.56
N LEU A 31 -70.54 9.84 39.43
CA LEU A 31 -69.12 10.14 39.68
C LEU A 31 -68.29 9.95 38.40
N TYR A 32 -68.51 8.84 37.69
CA TYR A 32 -67.83 8.55 36.43
C TYR A 32 -68.11 9.60 35.35
N GLN A 33 -69.39 9.93 35.12
CA GLN A 33 -69.77 10.94 34.11
C GLN A 33 -69.22 12.33 34.45
N ARG A 34 -69.15 12.68 35.74
CA ARG A 34 -68.55 13.94 36.16
C ARG A 34 -67.03 13.95 35.93
N ALA A 35 -66.36 12.84 36.22
CA ALA A 35 -64.94 12.68 35.94
C ALA A 35 -64.65 12.82 34.43
N GLU A 36 -65.48 12.21 33.59
CA GLU A 36 -65.40 12.32 32.13
C GLU A 36 -65.65 13.74 31.62
N ALA A 37 -66.64 14.45 32.18
CA ALA A 37 -66.89 15.85 31.84
C ALA A 37 -65.68 16.73 32.18
N PHE A 38 -65.10 16.58 33.38
CA PHE A 38 -63.88 17.29 33.75
C PHE A 38 -62.70 16.93 32.85
N LEU A 39 -62.56 15.68 32.45
CA LEU A 39 -61.50 15.26 31.53
C LEU A 39 -61.68 15.88 30.15
N ALA A 40 -62.92 15.95 29.64
CA ALA A 40 -63.23 16.60 28.37
C ALA A 40 -62.96 18.12 28.39
N GLU A 41 -63.06 18.75 29.56
CA GLU A 41 -62.70 20.15 29.79
C GLU A 41 -61.18 20.36 30.02
N GLY A 42 -60.38 19.29 30.01
CA GLY A 42 -58.94 19.34 30.28
C GLY A 42 -58.58 19.50 31.76
N ASN A 43 -59.54 19.31 32.68
CA ASN A 43 -59.32 19.44 34.11
C ASN A 43 -59.00 18.09 34.77
N SER A 44 -57.79 17.60 34.52
CA SER A 44 -57.31 16.28 34.96
C SER A 44 -57.32 16.11 36.48
N THR A 45 -57.10 17.19 37.24
CA THR A 45 -57.11 17.14 38.71
C THR A 45 -58.51 16.84 39.24
N LEU A 46 -59.53 17.54 38.75
CA LEU A 46 -60.92 17.29 39.15
C LEU A 46 -61.40 15.94 38.64
N ALA A 47 -61.04 15.54 37.40
CA ALA A 47 -61.34 14.22 36.89
C ALA A 47 -60.76 13.10 37.78
N ALA A 48 -59.50 13.21 38.17
CA ALA A 48 -58.84 12.25 39.06
C ALA A 48 -59.48 12.17 40.45
N GLN A 49 -59.93 13.30 41.01
CA GLN A 49 -60.67 13.32 42.28
C GLN A 49 -61.98 12.53 42.17
N GLU A 50 -62.71 12.70 41.07
CA GLU A 50 -63.99 12.03 40.84
C GLU A 50 -63.85 10.54 40.57
N TYR A 51 -62.84 10.13 39.79
CA TYR A 51 -62.47 8.72 39.63
C TYR A 51 -62.08 8.08 40.96
N ARG A 52 -61.22 8.74 41.75
CA ARG A 52 -60.80 8.23 43.06
C ARG A 52 -61.99 8.06 44.00
N ARG A 53 -62.92 9.02 44.01
CA ARG A 53 -64.15 8.91 44.81
C ARG A 53 -65.01 7.74 44.38
N LEU A 54 -65.14 7.47 43.07
CA LEU A 54 -65.87 6.30 42.59
C LEU A 54 -65.25 5.01 43.14
N VAL A 55 -63.94 4.86 43.04
CA VAL A 55 -63.23 3.64 43.48
C VAL A 55 -63.31 3.45 44.99
N ILE A 56 -63.22 4.53 45.79
CA ILE A 56 -63.31 4.43 47.25
C ILE A 56 -64.74 4.19 47.73
N GLU A 57 -65.70 4.91 47.15
CA GLU A 57 -67.09 4.92 47.63
C GLU A 57 -67.91 3.75 47.06
N ASP A 58 -67.54 3.23 45.89
CA ASP A 58 -68.23 2.13 45.19
C ASP A 58 -67.24 1.17 44.48
N PRO A 59 -66.36 0.47 45.24
CA PRO A 59 -65.29 -0.38 44.69
C PRO A 59 -65.79 -1.64 43.96
N ARG A 60 -67.08 -1.98 44.01
CA ARG A 60 -67.66 -3.12 43.29
C ARG A 60 -68.50 -2.71 42.10
N SER A 61 -68.54 -1.41 41.81
CA SER A 61 -69.25 -0.88 40.65
C SER A 61 -68.68 -1.46 39.35
N PRO A 62 -69.53 -1.75 38.34
CA PRO A 62 -69.08 -2.06 36.99
C PRO A 62 -68.29 -0.95 36.30
N LEU A 63 -68.14 0.23 36.92
CA LEU A 63 -67.35 1.36 36.43
C LEU A 63 -66.06 1.57 37.24
N ALA A 64 -65.79 0.74 38.25
CA ALA A 64 -64.64 0.90 39.13
C ALA A 64 -63.32 0.61 38.42
N ASP A 65 -63.29 -0.40 37.54
CA ASP A 65 -62.14 -0.75 36.73
C ASP A 65 -61.88 0.29 35.61
N ASP A 66 -62.93 0.77 34.93
CA ASP A 66 -62.84 1.92 34.03
C ASP A 66 -62.25 3.16 34.72
N ALA A 67 -62.74 3.47 35.93
CA ALA A 67 -62.26 4.61 36.72
C ALA A 67 -60.80 4.44 37.14
N LEU A 68 -60.40 3.25 37.59
CA LEU A 68 -59.01 2.93 37.92
C LEU A 68 -58.10 3.03 36.70
N TYR A 69 -58.52 2.51 35.55
CA TYR A 69 -57.73 2.54 34.33
C TYR A 69 -57.47 3.98 33.86
N LYS A 70 -58.51 4.82 33.87
CA LYS A 70 -58.40 6.25 33.55
C LYS A 70 -57.59 7.00 34.60
N LEU A 71 -57.77 6.70 35.87
CA LEU A 71 -56.97 7.31 36.93
C LEU A 71 -55.48 6.98 36.76
N GLY A 72 -55.12 5.73 36.46
CA GLY A 72 -53.74 5.34 36.17
C GLY A 72 -53.16 6.06 34.96
N TYR A 73 -53.99 6.26 33.93
CA TYR A 73 -53.61 7.05 32.75
C TYR A 73 -53.31 8.52 33.10
N LEU A 74 -54.17 9.18 33.88
CA LEU A 74 -53.95 10.57 34.31
C LEU A 74 -52.67 10.71 35.14
N PHE A 75 -52.41 9.75 36.04
CA PHE A 75 -51.18 9.73 36.82
C PHE A 75 -49.94 9.60 35.94
N ARG A 76 -50.00 8.78 34.88
CA ARG A 76 -48.88 8.57 33.96
C ARG A 76 -48.64 9.75 33.01
N GLU A 77 -49.70 10.25 32.37
CA GLU A 77 -49.58 11.23 31.27
C GLU A 77 -49.68 12.68 31.76
N ASP A 78 -50.64 12.98 32.64
CA ASP A 78 -50.95 14.37 33.00
C ASP A 78 -50.17 14.84 34.24
N PHE A 79 -49.94 13.93 35.20
CA PHE A 79 -49.22 14.25 36.43
C PHE A 79 -47.75 13.84 36.40
N GLY A 80 -47.35 12.95 35.49
CA GLY A 80 -45.98 12.40 35.44
C GLY A 80 -45.58 11.64 36.71
N ASP A 81 -46.55 11.17 37.50
CA ASP A 81 -46.32 10.41 38.73
C ASP A 81 -46.28 8.91 38.43
N ALA A 82 -45.09 8.44 38.05
CA ALA A 82 -44.83 7.05 37.70
C ALA A 82 -45.19 6.08 38.84
N ALA A 83 -44.83 6.42 40.08
CA ALA A 83 -45.09 5.57 41.25
C ALA A 83 -46.59 5.50 41.55
N GLY A 84 -47.29 6.64 41.50
CA GLY A 84 -48.74 6.71 41.65
C GLY A 84 -49.46 5.94 40.54
N ALA A 85 -49.05 6.07 39.29
CA ALA A 85 -49.62 5.34 38.16
C ALA A 85 -49.48 3.81 38.33
N ILE A 86 -48.28 3.33 38.69
CA ILE A 86 -48.04 1.90 38.96
C ILE A 86 -48.95 1.43 40.11
N SER A 87 -49.06 2.19 41.19
CA SER A 87 -49.92 1.84 42.32
C SER A 87 -51.41 1.74 41.92
N ILE A 88 -51.89 2.63 41.05
CA ILE A 88 -53.29 2.61 40.58
C ILE A 88 -53.53 1.44 39.61
N TYR A 89 -52.60 1.16 38.70
CA TYR A 89 -52.70 0.01 37.80
C TYR A 89 -52.61 -1.32 38.56
N GLN A 90 -51.76 -1.42 39.58
CA GLN A 90 -51.70 -2.59 40.47
C GLN A 90 -53.02 -2.78 41.22
N MET A 91 -53.62 -1.68 41.71
CA MET A 91 -54.93 -1.74 42.36
C MET A 91 -56.02 -2.30 41.43
N LEU A 92 -56.01 -1.92 40.15
CA LEU A 92 -56.91 -2.48 39.15
C LEU A 92 -56.72 -4.00 39.01
N VAL A 93 -55.47 -4.44 38.87
CA VAL A 93 -55.15 -5.87 38.68
C VAL A 93 -55.52 -6.71 39.90
N ASP A 94 -55.38 -6.17 41.11
CA ASP A 94 -55.67 -6.92 42.34
C ASP A 94 -57.14 -6.90 42.74
N GLN A 95 -57.85 -5.79 42.54
CA GLN A 95 -59.26 -5.65 42.93
C GLN A 95 -60.22 -6.08 41.83
N HIS A 96 -59.81 -5.98 40.56
CA HIS A 96 -60.63 -6.30 39.38
C HIS A 96 -59.87 -7.22 38.40
N PRO A 97 -59.47 -8.43 38.83
CA PRO A 97 -58.66 -9.33 38.01
C PRO A 97 -59.34 -9.75 36.69
N ASP A 98 -60.68 -9.80 36.65
CA ASP A 98 -61.46 -10.16 35.45
C ASP A 98 -61.69 -8.98 34.50
N SER A 99 -61.18 -7.78 34.83
CA SER A 99 -61.34 -6.59 34.00
C SER A 99 -60.62 -6.75 32.65
N PRO A 100 -61.23 -6.31 31.52
CA PRO A 100 -60.53 -6.26 30.24
C PRO A 100 -59.29 -5.34 30.27
N TYR A 101 -59.19 -4.45 31.27
CA TYR A 101 -58.05 -3.56 31.45
C TYR A 101 -56.92 -4.15 32.28
N ALA A 102 -57.11 -5.28 32.96
CA ALA A 102 -56.08 -5.83 33.86
C ALA A 102 -54.79 -6.26 33.11
N PRO A 103 -54.85 -7.01 31.98
CA PRO A 103 -53.66 -7.32 31.20
C PRO A 103 -52.95 -6.07 30.66
N LEU A 104 -53.73 -5.07 30.22
CA LEU A 104 -53.17 -3.80 29.73
C LEU A 104 -52.54 -2.97 30.85
N SER A 105 -53.08 -3.02 32.06
CA SER A 105 -52.54 -2.34 33.24
C SER A 105 -51.15 -2.88 33.61
N LEU A 106 -50.96 -4.21 33.55
CA LEU A 106 -49.64 -4.82 33.72
C LEU A 106 -48.65 -4.41 32.62
N LEU A 107 -49.10 -4.33 31.36
CA LEU A 107 -48.27 -3.79 30.27
C LEU A 107 -47.91 -2.31 30.51
N TRP A 108 -48.84 -1.50 31.01
CA TRP A 108 -48.56 -0.11 31.33
C TRP A 108 -47.59 0.05 32.50
N MET A 109 -47.69 -0.80 33.51
CA MET A 109 -46.69 -0.87 34.58
C MET A 109 -45.31 -1.19 34.03
N ALA A 110 -45.19 -2.23 33.20
CA ALA A 110 -43.93 -2.57 32.51
C ALA A 110 -43.39 -1.39 31.67
N TYR A 111 -44.26 -0.71 30.93
CA TYR A 111 -43.87 0.46 30.14
C TYR A 111 -43.33 1.60 31.02
N ILE A 112 -43.99 1.90 32.14
CA ILE A 112 -43.56 2.94 33.10
C ILE A 112 -42.25 2.52 33.78
N GLN A 113 -42.16 1.28 34.26
CA GLN A 113 -40.97 0.73 34.90
C GLN A 113 -39.76 0.81 33.98
N ARG A 114 -39.92 0.48 32.69
CA ARG A 114 -38.86 0.65 31.70
C ARG A 114 -38.54 2.13 31.45
N ARG A 115 -39.54 2.95 31.13
CA ARG A 115 -39.35 4.32 30.59
C ARG A 115 -38.91 5.30 31.67
N ASP A 116 -39.57 5.26 32.81
CA ASP A 116 -39.49 6.31 33.83
C ASP A 116 -38.60 5.88 35.03
N LEU A 117 -38.46 4.58 35.25
CA LEU A 117 -37.69 4.03 36.38
C LEU A 117 -36.43 3.25 35.98
N GLU A 118 -36.27 2.93 34.69
CA GLU A 118 -35.23 2.03 34.16
C GLU A 118 -35.12 0.69 34.94
N ASP A 119 -36.23 0.22 35.50
CA ASP A 119 -36.29 -0.92 36.40
C ASP A 119 -36.62 -2.22 35.64
N ALA A 120 -35.59 -2.86 35.09
CA ALA A 120 -35.76 -4.14 34.39
C ALA A 120 -36.33 -5.25 35.28
N ALA A 121 -36.08 -5.23 36.60
CA ALA A 121 -36.60 -6.23 37.52
C ALA A 121 -38.11 -6.03 37.73
N GLY A 122 -38.55 -4.79 37.90
CA GLY A 122 -39.97 -4.43 37.93
C GLY A 122 -40.70 -4.84 36.65
N VAL A 123 -40.10 -4.59 35.48
CA VAL A 123 -40.67 -5.01 34.19
C VAL A 123 -40.82 -6.53 34.13
N ARG A 124 -39.81 -7.29 34.58
CA ARG A 124 -39.85 -8.75 34.64
C ARG A 124 -40.97 -9.24 35.54
N ALA A 125 -41.15 -8.65 36.73
CA ALA A 125 -42.24 -9.00 37.64
C ALA A 125 -43.62 -8.74 37.01
N SER A 126 -43.80 -7.62 36.30
CA SER A 126 -45.03 -7.31 35.57
C SER A 126 -45.31 -8.32 34.44
N LEU A 127 -44.28 -8.75 33.71
CA LEU A 127 -44.37 -9.78 32.67
C LEU A 127 -44.73 -11.16 33.25
N GLU A 128 -44.13 -11.56 34.37
CA GLU A 128 -44.43 -12.82 35.05
C GLU A 128 -45.87 -12.85 35.56
N MET A 129 -46.33 -11.75 36.18
CA MET A 129 -47.73 -11.62 36.59
C MET A 129 -48.70 -11.72 35.40
N LEU A 130 -48.36 -11.05 34.29
CA LEU A 130 -49.17 -11.06 33.07
C LEU A 130 -49.26 -12.47 32.47
N SER A 131 -48.13 -13.17 32.38
CA SER A 131 -48.05 -14.51 31.82
C SER A 131 -48.77 -15.56 32.67
N ASN A 132 -48.70 -15.43 34.00
CA ASN A 132 -49.32 -16.37 34.93
C ASN A 132 -50.83 -16.16 35.08
N ARG A 133 -51.29 -14.90 35.19
CA ARG A 133 -52.72 -14.60 35.39
C ARG A 133 -53.51 -14.55 34.09
N TYR A 134 -52.88 -14.20 32.98
CA TYR A 134 -53.54 -13.97 31.70
C TYR A 134 -52.83 -14.69 30.54
N PRO A 135 -52.66 -16.03 30.60
CA PRO A 135 -51.90 -16.78 29.60
C PRO A 135 -52.48 -16.67 28.18
N ASP A 136 -53.77 -16.40 28.03
CA ASP A 136 -54.42 -16.28 26.71
C ASP A 136 -54.11 -14.95 26.00
N GLN A 137 -53.51 -13.97 26.69
CA GLN A 137 -53.21 -12.63 26.18
C GLN A 137 -51.86 -12.54 25.45
N GLN A 138 -51.59 -13.48 24.54
CA GLN A 138 -50.29 -13.67 23.86
C GLN A 138 -49.70 -12.39 23.24
N ARG A 139 -50.53 -11.58 22.57
CA ARG A 139 -50.11 -10.30 22.00
C ARG A 139 -49.64 -9.29 23.05
N THR A 140 -50.31 -9.26 24.20
CA THR A 140 -49.97 -8.35 25.31
C THR A 140 -48.72 -8.85 26.02
N ILE A 141 -48.56 -10.17 26.17
CA ILE A 141 -47.34 -10.81 26.69
C ILE A 141 -46.14 -10.44 25.81
N ALA A 142 -46.22 -10.64 24.48
CA ALA A 142 -45.13 -10.28 23.56
C ALA A 142 -44.78 -8.79 23.59
N ARG A 143 -45.77 -7.90 23.76
CA ARG A 143 -45.52 -6.46 23.95
C ARG A 143 -44.78 -6.19 25.25
N CYS A 144 -45.19 -6.83 26.35
CA CYS A 144 -44.57 -6.67 27.66
C CYS A 144 -43.14 -7.22 27.68
N GLN A 145 -42.92 -8.38 27.06
CA GLN A 145 -41.59 -8.98 26.93
C GLN A 145 -40.64 -8.10 26.09
N LEU A 146 -41.15 -7.42 25.05
CA LEU A 146 -40.34 -6.43 24.33
C LEU A 146 -39.95 -5.24 25.22
N GLU A 147 -40.81 -4.80 26.14
CA GLU A 147 -40.43 -3.77 27.13
C GLU A 147 -39.32 -4.27 28.05
N LEU A 148 -39.30 -5.56 28.42
CA LEU A 148 -38.20 -6.16 29.19
C LEU A 148 -36.89 -6.17 28.40
N VAL A 149 -36.92 -6.63 27.14
CA VAL A 149 -35.76 -6.59 26.24
C VAL A 149 -35.18 -5.17 26.14
N ARG A 150 -36.05 -4.17 26.00
CA ARG A 150 -35.63 -2.76 25.98
C ARG A 150 -35.06 -2.29 27.31
N ALA A 151 -35.66 -2.68 28.44
CA ALA A 151 -35.17 -2.33 29.77
C ALA A 151 -33.76 -2.89 30.01
N LEU A 152 -33.54 -4.16 29.68
CA LEU A 152 -32.24 -4.82 29.79
C LEU A 152 -31.18 -4.14 28.91
N TYR A 153 -31.55 -3.77 27.68
CA TYR A 153 -30.65 -3.04 26.79
C TYR A 153 -30.27 -1.64 27.31
N ILE A 154 -31.25 -0.86 27.79
CA ILE A 154 -31.01 0.50 28.32
C ILE A 154 -30.14 0.46 29.57
N THR A 155 -30.35 -0.54 30.44
CA THR A 155 -29.56 -0.74 31.67
C THR A 155 -28.20 -1.40 31.43
N GLY A 156 -27.81 -1.62 30.17
CA GLY A 156 -26.50 -2.18 29.81
C GLY A 156 -26.34 -3.69 30.03
N LYS A 157 -27.43 -4.38 30.38
CA LYS A 157 -27.46 -5.84 30.56
C LYS A 157 -27.60 -6.55 29.21
N TYR A 158 -26.60 -6.38 28.35
CA TYR A 158 -26.64 -6.78 26.94
C TYR A 158 -26.80 -8.29 26.74
N GLU A 159 -26.11 -9.13 27.52
CA GLU A 159 -26.27 -10.59 27.44
C GLU A 159 -27.69 -11.03 27.78
N GLU A 160 -28.26 -10.51 28.87
CA GLU A 160 -29.65 -10.77 29.26
C GLU A 160 -30.63 -10.25 28.20
N ALA A 161 -30.37 -9.07 27.62
CA ALA A 161 -31.20 -8.50 26.56
C ALA A 161 -31.19 -9.38 25.31
N MET A 162 -30.04 -9.93 24.92
CA MET A 162 -29.92 -10.85 23.79
C MET A 162 -30.69 -12.16 24.04
N ALA A 163 -30.52 -12.75 25.22
CA ALA A 163 -31.22 -13.99 25.59
C ALA A 163 -32.74 -13.81 25.62
N GLU A 164 -33.22 -12.71 26.21
CA GLU A 164 -34.66 -12.40 26.28
C GLU A 164 -35.23 -12.05 24.89
N ALA A 165 -34.45 -11.37 24.04
CA ALA A 165 -34.84 -11.08 22.67
C ALA A 165 -34.96 -12.34 21.80
N GLU A 166 -34.04 -13.30 22.00
CA GLU A 166 -34.09 -14.61 21.35
C GLU A 166 -35.29 -15.42 21.83
N LEU A 167 -35.57 -15.41 23.14
CA LEU A 167 -36.74 -16.06 23.71
C LEU A 167 -38.03 -15.52 23.11
N LEU A 168 -38.21 -14.20 23.06
CA LEU A 168 -39.37 -13.54 22.45
C LEU A 168 -39.55 -13.93 20.97
N GLN A 169 -38.47 -13.99 20.20
CA GLN A 169 -38.52 -14.44 18.80
C GLN A 169 -38.98 -15.89 18.66
N LYS A 170 -38.58 -16.77 19.59
CA LYS A 170 -38.92 -18.19 19.59
C LYS A 170 -40.33 -18.47 20.10
N SER A 171 -40.77 -17.77 21.14
CA SER A 171 -42.07 -18.02 21.79
C SER A 171 -43.24 -17.31 21.12
N HIS A 172 -43.01 -16.20 20.40
CA HIS A 172 -44.07 -15.40 19.77
C HIS A 172 -43.79 -15.04 18.29
N PRO A 173 -43.43 -16.00 17.41
CA PRO A 173 -43.12 -15.73 16.00
C PRO A 173 -44.30 -15.10 15.23
N GLU A 174 -45.54 -15.29 15.69
CA GLU A 174 -46.78 -14.72 15.14
C GLU A 174 -46.93 -13.20 15.37
N HIS A 175 -45.96 -12.55 16.02
CA HIS A 175 -45.96 -11.13 16.34
C HIS A 175 -44.76 -10.38 15.73
N PRO A 176 -44.70 -10.21 14.38
CA PRO A 176 -43.52 -9.73 13.66
C PRO A 176 -43.00 -8.36 14.09
N TRP A 177 -43.88 -7.46 14.55
CA TRP A 177 -43.44 -6.14 15.03
C TRP A 177 -42.61 -6.25 16.33
N GLN A 178 -43.04 -7.11 17.24
CA GLN A 178 -42.35 -7.36 18.52
C GLN A 178 -41.04 -8.11 18.29
N THR A 179 -41.09 -9.19 17.51
CA THR A 179 -39.92 -10.04 17.25
C THR A 179 -38.86 -9.34 16.41
N SER A 180 -39.24 -8.54 15.41
CA SER A 180 -38.27 -7.74 14.63
C SER A 180 -37.62 -6.63 15.44
N SER A 181 -38.37 -6.01 16.36
CA SER A 181 -37.82 -5.02 17.29
C SER A 181 -36.85 -5.66 18.29
N ALA A 182 -37.18 -6.85 18.78
CA ALA A 182 -36.32 -7.63 19.67
C ALA A 182 -35.03 -8.07 18.95
N ALA A 183 -35.13 -8.58 17.72
CA ALA A 183 -33.98 -8.97 16.91
C ALA A 183 -33.03 -7.79 16.65
N LEU A 184 -33.57 -6.57 16.42
CA LEU A 184 -32.74 -5.37 16.30
C LEU A 184 -31.98 -5.06 17.60
N ILE A 185 -32.64 -5.19 18.75
CA ILE A 185 -31.99 -4.99 20.05
C ILE A 185 -30.94 -6.06 20.32
N GLN A 186 -31.19 -7.31 19.91
CA GLN A 186 -30.20 -8.39 19.98
C GLN A 186 -28.95 -8.05 19.17
N ALA A 187 -29.10 -7.62 17.92
CA ALA A 187 -27.97 -7.22 17.08
C ALA A 187 -27.21 -6.00 17.63
N LYS A 188 -27.94 -5.00 18.14
CA LYS A 188 -27.33 -3.82 18.81
C LYS A 188 -26.62 -4.18 20.11
N SER A 189 -27.11 -5.17 20.85
CA SER A 189 -26.45 -5.68 22.06
C SER A 189 -25.17 -6.42 21.72
N ALA A 190 -25.19 -7.22 20.64
CA ALA A 190 -24.01 -7.90 20.11
C ALA A 190 -22.91 -6.89 19.70
N GLU A 191 -23.26 -5.79 19.04
CA GLU A 191 -22.32 -4.69 18.74
C GLU A 191 -21.61 -4.11 19.98
N LYS A 192 -22.23 -4.21 21.18
CA LYS A 192 -21.66 -3.69 22.43
C LYS A 192 -20.76 -4.67 23.16
N GLN A 193 -20.85 -5.95 22.86
CA GLN A 193 -20.20 -7.02 23.62
C GLN A 193 -19.22 -7.85 22.79
N MET A 194 -19.44 -7.96 21.48
CA MET A 194 -18.69 -8.83 20.60
C MET A 194 -17.71 -8.03 19.75
N ASP A 195 -16.50 -8.56 19.57
CA ASP A 195 -15.51 -8.00 18.64
C ASP A 195 -15.68 -8.57 17.21
N GLU A 196 -16.38 -9.71 17.08
CA GLU A 196 -16.52 -10.47 15.84
C GLU A 196 -17.58 -9.85 14.92
N LYS A 197 -17.13 -8.95 14.05
CA LYS A 197 -17.97 -8.21 13.09
C LYS A 197 -18.81 -9.12 12.20
N GLU A 198 -18.31 -10.30 11.82
CA GLU A 198 -19.01 -11.27 10.98
C GLU A 198 -20.28 -11.80 11.67
N GLN A 199 -20.19 -12.12 12.96
CA GLN A 199 -21.34 -12.60 13.73
C GLN A 199 -22.39 -11.50 13.92
N ILE A 200 -21.93 -10.26 14.16
CA ILE A 200 -22.81 -9.09 14.26
C ILE A 200 -23.55 -8.84 12.94
N VAL A 201 -22.85 -8.88 11.80
CA VAL A 201 -23.44 -8.72 10.48
C VAL A 201 -24.47 -9.82 10.21
N ALA A 202 -24.19 -11.07 10.57
CA ALA A 202 -25.13 -12.18 10.40
C ALA A 202 -26.44 -11.97 11.19
N LEU A 203 -26.38 -11.38 12.40
CA LEU A 203 -27.58 -11.02 13.16
C LEU A 203 -28.42 -9.97 12.41
N TYR A 204 -27.79 -8.94 11.84
CA TYR A 204 -28.48 -7.93 11.05
C TYR A 204 -29.04 -8.46 9.73
N GLU A 205 -28.29 -9.29 9.01
CA GLU A 205 -28.76 -9.96 7.79
C GLU A 205 -29.98 -10.83 8.07
N GLY A 206 -29.96 -11.57 9.19
CA GLY A 206 -31.10 -12.36 9.64
C GLY A 206 -32.35 -11.53 9.95
N ILE A 207 -32.23 -10.24 10.28
CA ILE A 207 -33.37 -9.32 10.43
C ILE A 207 -33.93 -8.94 9.06
N VAL A 208 -33.04 -8.60 8.13
CA VAL A 208 -33.42 -8.23 6.75
C VAL A 208 -34.15 -9.37 6.05
N GLU A 209 -33.68 -10.60 6.22
CA GLU A 209 -34.26 -11.79 5.61
C GLU A 209 -35.60 -12.17 6.24
N ARG A 210 -35.69 -12.20 7.58
CA ARG A 210 -36.89 -12.68 8.29
C ARG A 210 -37.99 -11.63 8.44
N TYR A 211 -37.65 -10.34 8.43
CA TYR A 211 -38.57 -9.24 8.68
C TYR A 211 -38.51 -8.15 7.59
N PRO A 212 -38.63 -8.49 6.30
CA PRO A 212 -38.51 -7.53 5.22
C PRO A 212 -39.55 -6.42 5.31
N GLY A 213 -39.15 -5.19 5.02
CA GLY A 213 -40.04 -4.02 5.04
C GLY A 213 -40.38 -3.47 6.44
N THR A 214 -39.79 -4.02 7.51
CA THR A 214 -39.90 -3.45 8.86
C THR A 214 -38.86 -2.35 9.08
N TYR A 215 -39.15 -1.44 10.02
CA TYR A 215 -38.18 -0.44 10.49
C TYR A 215 -36.87 -1.11 10.97
N SER A 216 -36.97 -2.27 11.60
CA SER A 216 -35.81 -3.04 12.06
C SER A 216 -34.92 -3.52 10.90
N ALA A 217 -35.52 -3.94 9.77
CA ALA A 217 -34.75 -4.31 8.59
C ALA A 217 -34.04 -3.11 7.95
N GLU A 218 -34.68 -1.94 7.89
CA GLU A 218 -34.02 -0.72 7.41
C GLU A 218 -32.84 -0.30 8.29
N GLU A 219 -33.00 -0.35 9.62
CA GLU A 219 -31.92 -0.06 10.57
C GLU A 219 -30.80 -1.10 10.48
N ALA A 220 -31.13 -2.38 10.27
CA ALA A 220 -30.16 -3.43 10.05
C ALA A 220 -29.32 -3.19 8.80
N MET A 221 -29.95 -2.83 7.67
CA MET A 221 -29.22 -2.46 6.44
C MET A 221 -28.28 -1.27 6.67
N ARG A 222 -28.72 -0.25 7.41
CA ARG A 222 -27.87 0.91 7.77
C ARG A 222 -26.68 0.49 8.63
N ALA A 223 -26.89 -0.38 9.62
CA ALA A 223 -25.83 -0.88 10.48
C ALA A 223 -24.78 -1.67 9.68
N ILE A 224 -25.22 -2.60 8.81
CA ILE A 224 -24.36 -3.36 7.90
C ILE A 224 -23.50 -2.40 7.05
N GLY A 225 -24.13 -1.38 6.45
CA GLY A 225 -23.41 -0.38 5.66
C GLY A 225 -22.32 0.36 6.43
N ARG A 226 -22.57 0.72 7.70
CA ARG A 226 -21.56 1.35 8.58
C ARG A 226 -20.40 0.41 8.90
N ILE A 227 -20.68 -0.87 9.19
CA ILE A 227 -19.66 -1.86 9.53
C ILE A 227 -18.69 -2.05 8.35
N TYR A 228 -19.22 -2.25 7.13
CA TYR A 228 -18.39 -2.40 5.93
C TYR A 228 -17.62 -1.13 5.57
N TYR A 229 -18.24 0.06 5.75
CA TYR A 229 -17.54 1.33 5.54
C TYR A 229 -16.34 1.48 6.49
N GLY A 230 -16.51 1.11 7.76
CA GLY A 230 -15.43 1.11 8.75
C GLY A 230 -14.30 0.14 8.39
N GLN A 231 -14.63 -1.10 8.00
CA GLN A 231 -13.64 -2.10 7.56
C GLN A 231 -12.81 -1.60 6.38
N ARG A 232 -13.46 -1.02 5.36
CA ARG A 232 -12.76 -0.47 4.20
C ARG A 232 -11.78 0.63 4.59
N ALA A 233 -12.13 1.50 5.54
CA ALA A 233 -11.23 2.54 6.03
C ALA A 233 -10.01 1.93 6.75
N GLU A 234 -10.23 0.94 7.63
CA GLU A 234 -9.15 0.22 8.31
C GLU A 234 -8.21 -0.48 7.32
N ASP A 235 -8.75 -1.13 6.29
CA ASP A 235 -7.95 -1.81 5.27
C ASP A 235 -7.11 -0.82 4.45
N GLN A 236 -7.68 0.32 4.09
CA GLN A 236 -6.96 1.40 3.41
C GLN A 236 -5.83 1.96 4.28
N GLU A 237 -6.06 2.16 5.59
CA GLU A 237 -5.00 2.59 6.51
C GLU A 237 -3.89 1.55 6.62
N ARG A 238 -4.23 0.26 6.71
CA ARG A 238 -3.24 -0.84 6.75
C ARG A 238 -2.40 -0.86 5.48
N GLU A 239 -3.02 -0.73 4.30
CA GLU A 239 -2.32 -0.68 3.02
C GLU A 239 -1.39 0.53 2.92
N GLN A 240 -1.86 1.72 3.32
CA GLN A 240 -1.02 2.93 3.33
C GLN A 240 0.17 2.80 4.28
N GLU A 241 -0.03 2.24 5.48
CA GLU A 241 1.05 2.00 6.43
C GLU A 241 2.07 0.98 5.89
N GLN A 242 1.62 -0.06 5.18
CA GLN A 242 2.52 -0.99 4.49
C GLN A 242 3.36 -0.27 3.42
N LEU A 243 2.73 0.55 2.56
CA LEU A 243 3.44 1.33 1.54
C LEU A 243 4.41 2.36 2.15
N ARG A 244 4.07 2.92 3.31
CA ARG A 244 4.93 3.83 4.07
C ARG A 244 6.13 3.11 4.65
N ARG A 245 5.95 1.94 5.26
CA ARG A 245 7.04 1.10 5.76
C ARG A 245 7.97 0.62 4.65
N ALA A 246 7.43 0.39 3.45
CA ALA A 246 8.20 0.06 2.26
C ALA A 246 8.87 1.30 1.61
N THR A 247 8.88 2.47 2.24
CA THR A 247 9.61 3.62 1.70
C THR A 247 11.08 3.57 2.10
N ARG A 248 11.97 3.68 1.12
CA ARG A 248 13.42 3.76 1.37
C ARG A 248 14.06 4.85 0.54
N VAL A 249 14.89 5.67 1.19
CA VAL A 249 15.74 6.69 0.56
C VAL A 249 17.15 6.54 1.11
N ILE A 250 18.11 6.38 0.21
CA ILE A 250 19.52 6.16 0.52
C ILE A 250 20.23 7.51 0.36
N ALA A 251 20.71 8.04 1.47
CA ALA A 251 21.51 9.26 1.51
C ALA A 251 23.00 8.96 1.36
N GLY A 252 23.79 9.96 0.96
CA GLY A 252 25.26 9.87 0.96
C GLY A 252 25.88 9.16 -0.24
N VAL A 253 25.11 8.84 -1.28
CA VAL A 253 25.66 8.35 -2.56
C VAL A 253 26.46 9.47 -3.22
N PRO A 254 27.79 9.32 -3.44
CA PRO A 254 28.63 10.40 -3.98
C PRO A 254 28.25 10.80 -5.41
N GLN A 255 28.41 12.07 -5.75
CA GLN A 255 28.27 12.52 -7.14
C GLN A 255 29.33 11.87 -8.06
N PHE A 256 29.01 11.76 -9.35
CA PHE A 256 29.91 11.31 -10.40
C PHE A 256 29.80 12.20 -11.64
N SER A 257 30.83 12.20 -12.48
CA SER A 257 30.94 13.04 -13.68
C SER A 257 30.43 12.32 -14.93
N ASP A 258 29.93 13.10 -15.90
CA ASP A 258 29.67 12.69 -17.29
C ASP A 258 30.80 13.11 -18.25
N ALA A 259 31.97 13.49 -17.75
CA ALA A 259 33.11 13.85 -18.58
C ALA A 259 33.77 12.63 -19.23
N GLY A 260 34.36 12.86 -20.42
CA GLY A 260 35.10 11.85 -21.16
C GLY A 260 34.23 11.02 -22.10
N ASN A 261 34.80 9.90 -22.56
CA ASN A 261 34.09 8.96 -23.44
C ASN A 261 33.08 8.09 -22.65
N PRO A 262 32.17 7.36 -23.33
CA PRO A 262 31.17 6.53 -22.66
C PRO A 262 31.75 5.50 -21.67
N ARG A 263 32.93 4.91 -21.95
CA ARG A 263 33.61 4.01 -21.00
C ARG A 263 33.96 4.70 -19.69
N ARG A 264 34.51 5.92 -19.75
CA ARG A 264 34.87 6.68 -18.55
C ARG A 264 33.64 7.15 -17.77
N GLN A 265 32.57 7.53 -18.46
CA GLN A 265 31.29 7.84 -17.83
C GLN A 265 30.72 6.63 -17.06
N GLN A 266 30.82 5.42 -17.65
CA GLN A 266 30.42 4.17 -17.01
C GLN A 266 31.25 3.87 -15.76
N LEU A 267 32.58 4.01 -15.84
CA LEU A 267 33.47 3.81 -14.69
C LEU A 267 33.29 4.88 -13.60
N ALA A 268 32.99 6.12 -13.97
CA ALA A 268 32.69 7.19 -13.01
C ALA A 268 31.43 6.87 -12.20
N ALA A 269 30.38 6.35 -12.86
CA ALA A 269 29.16 5.93 -12.18
C ALA A 269 29.38 4.71 -11.27
N LEU A 270 30.18 3.73 -11.71
CA LEU A 270 30.63 2.62 -10.86
C LEU A 270 31.41 3.12 -9.63
N ASN A 271 32.33 4.07 -9.82
CA ASN A 271 33.15 4.58 -8.72
C ASN A 271 32.34 5.33 -7.66
N SER A 272 31.20 5.90 -8.03
CA SER A 272 30.24 6.43 -7.05
C SER A 272 29.67 5.32 -6.17
N LEU A 273 29.24 4.20 -6.74
CA LEU A 273 28.83 3.03 -5.96
C LEU A 273 29.97 2.48 -5.10
N LEU A 274 31.17 2.31 -5.66
CA LEU A 274 32.34 1.86 -4.90
C LEU A 274 32.63 2.80 -3.73
N ALA A 275 32.59 4.12 -3.94
CA ALA A 275 32.79 5.11 -2.90
C ALA A 275 31.71 5.06 -1.82
N PHE A 276 30.45 4.82 -2.18
CA PHE A 276 29.36 4.58 -1.22
C PHE A 276 29.64 3.36 -0.33
N HIS A 277 30.33 2.34 -0.86
CA HIS A 277 30.78 1.16 -0.12
C HIS A 277 32.22 1.26 0.44
N GLY A 278 32.79 2.48 0.51
CA GLY A 278 34.11 2.72 1.09
C GLY A 278 35.30 2.17 0.27
N ALA A 279 35.08 1.88 -1.01
CA ALA A 279 36.07 1.28 -1.92
C ALA A 279 36.46 2.21 -3.09
N ARG A 280 36.39 3.53 -2.89
CA ARG A 280 36.69 4.54 -3.94
C ARG A 280 38.06 4.31 -4.57
N GLN A 281 38.10 4.37 -5.90
CA GLN A 281 39.33 4.21 -6.69
C GLN A 281 39.70 5.49 -7.43
N GLN A 282 40.98 5.58 -7.81
CA GLN A 282 41.45 6.57 -8.79
C GLN A 282 41.05 6.13 -10.21
N GLU A 283 40.92 7.07 -11.14
CA GLU A 283 40.54 6.78 -12.53
C GLU A 283 41.52 5.79 -13.19
N GLN A 284 42.83 5.96 -12.97
CA GLN A 284 43.83 5.04 -13.53
C GLN A 284 43.63 3.60 -13.04
N ALA A 285 43.38 3.43 -11.74
CA ALA A 285 43.12 2.10 -11.17
C ALA A 285 41.86 1.48 -11.76
N LEU A 286 40.78 2.25 -11.97
CA LEU A 286 39.55 1.73 -12.61
C LEU A 286 39.77 1.30 -14.05
N LEU A 287 40.57 2.05 -14.82
CA LEU A 287 40.91 1.66 -16.20
C LEU A 287 41.70 0.35 -16.22
N ALA A 288 42.61 0.14 -15.27
CA ALA A 288 43.35 -1.12 -15.15
C ALA A 288 42.45 -2.28 -14.69
N LEU A 289 41.70 -2.09 -13.60
CA LEU A 289 40.79 -3.10 -13.03
C LEU A 289 39.69 -3.55 -13.99
N SER A 290 39.21 -2.65 -14.87
CA SER A 290 38.20 -2.98 -15.88
C SER A 290 38.78 -3.61 -17.15
N GLY A 291 40.11 -3.71 -17.27
CA GLY A 291 40.80 -4.19 -18.47
C GLY A 291 40.96 -3.14 -19.59
N ALA A 292 40.28 -1.99 -19.51
CA ALA A 292 40.35 -0.94 -20.52
C ALA A 292 41.76 -0.36 -20.72
N ALA A 293 42.61 -0.41 -19.69
CA ALA A 293 44.00 0.02 -19.78
C ALA A 293 44.82 -0.82 -20.78
N PHE A 294 44.42 -2.07 -21.01
CA PHE A 294 45.17 -3.07 -21.78
C PHE A 294 44.49 -3.45 -23.10
N ASP A 295 43.21 -3.09 -23.26
CA ASP A 295 42.43 -3.48 -24.43
C ASP A 295 42.70 -2.62 -25.67
N PHE A 296 42.35 -3.17 -26.83
CA PHE A 296 42.20 -2.41 -28.07
C PHE A 296 41.08 -3.05 -28.87
N LEU A 297 40.08 -2.26 -29.28
CA LEU A 297 39.02 -2.71 -30.19
C LEU A 297 39.05 -1.86 -31.45
N TYR A 298 38.83 -2.48 -32.59
CA TYR A 298 38.79 -1.76 -33.86
C TYR A 298 37.79 -2.39 -34.82
N LYS A 299 37.03 -1.53 -35.49
CA LYS A 299 36.10 -1.90 -36.56
C LYS A 299 36.16 -0.82 -37.65
N PRO A 300 36.54 -1.15 -38.89
CA PRO A 300 36.68 -0.16 -39.96
C PRO A 300 35.41 0.68 -40.17
N GLU A 301 34.25 0.04 -40.15
CA GLU A 301 32.97 0.71 -40.41
C GLU A 301 32.48 1.56 -39.21
N ASP A 302 33.06 1.36 -38.03
CA ASP A 302 32.78 2.17 -36.83
C ASP A 302 34.00 2.25 -35.90
N PRO A 303 34.99 3.10 -36.22
CA PRO A 303 36.20 3.22 -35.41
C PRO A 303 35.93 3.74 -33.99
N THR A 304 34.78 4.38 -33.75
CA THR A 304 34.42 4.93 -32.43
C THR A 304 34.02 3.85 -31.43
N VAL A 305 33.82 2.61 -31.88
CA VAL A 305 33.45 1.46 -31.06
C VAL A 305 34.38 1.27 -29.85
N ALA A 306 35.67 1.55 -30.03
CA ALA A 306 36.68 1.48 -28.98
C ALA A 306 36.38 2.40 -27.80
N GLY A 307 35.74 3.55 -28.03
CA GLY A 307 35.45 4.52 -26.98
C GLY A 307 34.24 4.16 -26.10
N ARG A 308 33.48 3.13 -26.49
CA ARG A 308 32.17 2.82 -25.88
C ARG A 308 31.96 1.36 -25.47
N MET A 309 32.82 0.44 -25.88
CA MET A 309 32.71 -0.99 -25.55
C MET A 309 33.79 -1.45 -24.58
N PHE A 310 33.39 -2.26 -23.60
CA PHE A 310 34.30 -3.12 -22.86
C PHE A 310 34.25 -4.54 -23.43
N MET A 311 35.35 -5.29 -23.30
CA MET A 311 35.37 -6.70 -23.72
C MET A 311 34.60 -7.61 -22.77
N ARG A 312 34.47 -7.22 -21.50
CA ARG A 312 33.74 -7.91 -20.44
C ARG A 312 33.03 -6.88 -19.58
N ASN A 313 32.02 -7.30 -18.82
CA ASN A 313 31.29 -6.41 -17.92
C ASN A 313 32.24 -5.75 -16.90
N PRO A 314 32.49 -4.42 -17.00
CA PRO A 314 33.48 -3.75 -16.15
C PRO A 314 33.02 -3.64 -14.70
N PHE A 315 31.71 -3.69 -14.44
CA PHE A 315 31.17 -3.60 -13.09
C PHE A 315 31.52 -4.83 -12.26
N VAL A 316 31.39 -6.01 -12.86
CA VAL A 316 31.70 -7.29 -12.21
C VAL A 316 33.20 -7.42 -12.02
N LEU A 317 33.99 -7.20 -13.08
CA LEU A 317 35.46 -7.30 -13.01
C LEU A 317 36.07 -6.43 -11.91
N VAL A 318 35.70 -5.14 -11.88
CA VAL A 318 36.24 -4.20 -10.89
C VAL A 318 35.78 -4.58 -9.48
N ALA A 319 34.53 -5.04 -9.31
CA ALA A 319 34.02 -5.41 -8.00
C ALA A 319 34.67 -6.70 -7.46
N GLU A 320 34.83 -7.71 -8.31
CA GLU A 320 35.49 -8.98 -7.96
C GLU A 320 36.95 -8.75 -7.57
N ALA A 321 37.70 -7.96 -8.36
CA ALA A 321 39.07 -7.60 -8.06
C ALA A 321 39.22 -6.82 -6.73
N LEU A 322 38.15 -6.16 -6.26
CA LEU A 322 38.10 -5.46 -4.97
C LEU A 322 37.49 -6.30 -3.83
N GLY A 323 37.17 -7.58 -4.07
CA GLY A 323 36.57 -8.53 -3.11
C GLY A 323 35.12 -8.20 -2.74
N LEU A 324 34.41 -7.48 -3.61
CA LEU A 324 33.02 -7.06 -3.40
C LEU A 324 32.05 -8.07 -3.97
N THR A 325 30.96 -8.32 -3.23
CA THR A 325 29.84 -9.10 -3.74
C THR A 325 28.87 -8.17 -4.45
N VAL A 326 28.44 -8.58 -5.64
CA VAL A 326 27.56 -7.80 -6.50
C VAL A 326 26.26 -8.52 -6.76
N ASN A 327 25.25 -7.74 -7.16
CA ASN A 327 24.05 -8.25 -7.80
C ASN A 327 23.92 -7.55 -9.16
N GLN A 328 23.89 -8.35 -10.22
CA GLN A 328 23.58 -7.90 -11.57
C GLN A 328 22.32 -8.60 -12.05
N TRP A 329 21.43 -7.86 -12.71
CA TRP A 329 20.18 -8.41 -13.23
C TRP A 329 19.81 -7.73 -14.53
N SER A 330 19.15 -8.48 -15.42
CA SER A 330 18.59 -7.99 -16.67
C SER A 330 17.32 -8.75 -16.98
N ALA A 331 16.38 -8.09 -17.66
CA ALA A 331 15.12 -8.69 -18.09
C ALA A 331 14.76 -8.19 -19.49
N SER A 332 13.80 -8.84 -20.15
CA SER A 332 13.30 -8.40 -21.46
C SER A 332 12.43 -7.14 -21.37
N THR A 333 11.97 -6.75 -20.18
CA THR A 333 11.12 -5.57 -19.94
C THR A 333 11.61 -4.78 -18.72
N ALA A 334 11.38 -3.46 -18.72
CA ALA A 334 11.70 -2.61 -17.58
C ALA A 334 10.96 -3.05 -16.30
N GLU A 335 9.69 -3.44 -16.42
CA GLU A 335 8.86 -3.91 -15.30
C GLU A 335 9.46 -5.19 -14.68
N GLY A 336 9.94 -6.13 -15.52
CA GLY A 336 10.59 -7.36 -15.07
C GLY A 336 11.91 -7.12 -14.32
N SER A 337 12.61 -6.01 -14.61
CA SER A 337 13.79 -5.59 -13.85
C SER A 337 13.44 -4.79 -12.59
N PHE A 338 12.30 -4.08 -12.56
CA PHE A 338 11.98 -3.14 -11.49
C PHE A 338 11.83 -3.79 -10.11
N GLY A 339 11.27 -5.01 -10.03
CA GLY A 339 11.12 -5.73 -8.77
C GLY A 339 12.44 -5.93 -8.03
N THR A 340 13.48 -6.42 -8.73
CA THR A 340 14.83 -6.60 -8.20
C THR A 340 15.46 -5.27 -7.77
N LEU A 341 15.23 -4.20 -8.55
CA LEU A 341 15.72 -2.86 -8.24
C LEU A 341 15.08 -2.32 -6.97
N ALA A 342 13.76 -2.44 -6.84
CA ALA A 342 13.04 -2.01 -5.66
C ALA A 342 13.54 -2.75 -4.41
N GLN A 343 13.72 -4.07 -4.49
CA GLN A 343 14.28 -4.86 -3.39
C GLN A 343 15.73 -4.47 -3.03
N ALA A 344 16.57 -4.16 -4.01
CA ALA A 344 17.93 -3.68 -3.77
C ALA A 344 17.92 -2.35 -3.00
N VAL A 345 17.10 -1.41 -3.46
CA VAL A 345 16.92 -0.10 -2.81
C VAL A 345 16.36 -0.26 -1.39
N GLN A 346 15.33 -1.10 -1.18
CA GLN A 346 14.80 -1.41 0.15
C GLN A 346 15.89 -1.94 1.10
N GLY A 347 16.78 -2.78 0.58
CA GLY A 347 17.96 -3.28 1.30
C GLY A 347 19.07 -2.23 1.52
N GLY A 348 18.84 -0.96 1.18
CA GLY A 348 19.81 0.12 1.34
C GLY A 348 20.94 0.12 0.31
N ARG A 349 20.76 -0.56 -0.82
CA ARG A 349 21.77 -0.67 -1.89
C ARG A 349 21.36 0.22 -3.07
N PRO A 350 22.15 1.27 -3.40
CA PRO A 350 21.90 2.06 -4.60
C PRO A 350 22.10 1.20 -5.85
N VAL A 351 21.30 1.45 -6.88
CA VAL A 351 21.25 0.62 -8.08
C VAL A 351 21.65 1.44 -9.30
N LEU A 352 22.74 1.06 -9.95
CA LEU A 352 23.19 1.65 -11.20
C LEU A 352 22.37 1.11 -12.37
N ILE A 353 21.80 2.02 -13.16
CA ILE A 353 21.04 1.73 -14.39
C ILE A 353 21.46 2.67 -15.52
N ARG A 354 21.13 2.31 -16.76
CA ARG A 354 21.36 3.15 -17.93
C ARG A 354 20.06 3.75 -18.45
N GLN A 355 20.06 5.04 -18.74
CA GLN A 355 19.00 5.76 -19.43
C GLN A 355 19.32 5.86 -20.91
N SER A 356 18.34 5.75 -21.82
CA SER A 356 18.60 5.87 -23.27
C SER A 356 18.49 7.29 -23.82
N ARG A 357 17.69 8.18 -23.21
CA ARG A 357 17.43 9.53 -23.75
C ARG A 357 17.34 10.59 -22.64
N PRO A 358 18.37 11.45 -22.49
CA PRO A 358 19.71 11.30 -23.07
C PRO A 358 20.42 10.02 -22.58
N ASP A 359 21.35 9.48 -23.37
CA ASP A 359 22.16 8.33 -22.98
C ASP A 359 23.08 8.70 -21.80
N ARG A 360 22.84 8.08 -20.64
CA ARG A 360 23.64 8.31 -19.43
C ARG A 360 23.42 7.24 -18.37
N TRP A 361 24.33 7.19 -17.43
CA TRP A 361 24.20 6.40 -16.21
C TRP A 361 23.44 7.14 -15.12
N LEU A 362 22.59 6.43 -14.40
CA LEU A 362 21.84 6.89 -13.24
C LEU A 362 22.06 5.93 -12.08
N ILE A 363 22.08 6.44 -10.86
CA ILE A 363 22.07 5.61 -9.65
C ILE A 363 20.73 5.80 -8.95
N VAL A 364 19.89 4.78 -8.93
CA VAL A 364 18.63 4.81 -8.19
C VAL A 364 18.93 4.71 -6.70
N THR A 365 18.47 5.69 -5.94
CA THR A 365 18.77 5.89 -4.52
C THR A 365 17.54 5.74 -3.63
N GLY A 366 16.34 5.63 -4.18
CA GLY A 366 15.14 5.49 -3.35
C GLY A 366 13.89 5.08 -4.10
N TYR A 367 12.93 4.52 -3.38
CA TYR A 367 11.59 4.24 -3.87
C TYR A 367 10.58 4.55 -2.76
N ARG A 368 9.55 5.33 -3.11
CA ARG A 368 8.42 5.73 -2.27
C ARG A 368 7.15 5.19 -2.91
N PRO A 369 6.74 3.95 -2.60
CA PRO A 369 5.59 3.30 -3.23
C PRO A 369 4.31 4.12 -3.10
N ALA A 370 4.04 4.69 -1.91
CA ALA A 370 2.85 5.50 -1.62
C ALA A 370 2.74 6.78 -2.47
N GLN A 371 3.85 7.29 -3.00
CA GLN A 371 3.88 8.51 -3.81
C GLN A 371 4.12 8.21 -5.30
N ASP A 372 4.23 6.93 -5.67
CA ASP A 372 4.73 6.45 -6.96
C ASP A 372 6.05 7.12 -7.39
N GLN A 373 6.95 7.40 -6.43
CA GLN A 373 8.19 8.13 -6.70
C GLN A 373 9.42 7.24 -6.62
N VAL A 374 10.24 7.27 -7.66
CA VAL A 374 11.59 6.72 -7.67
C VAL A 374 12.59 7.87 -7.62
N LEU A 375 13.57 7.76 -6.72
CA LEU A 375 14.64 8.74 -6.57
C LEU A 375 15.91 8.22 -7.23
N PHE A 376 16.58 9.07 -8.00
CA PHE A 376 17.84 8.72 -8.64
C PHE A 376 18.82 9.89 -8.67
N LEU A 377 20.10 9.58 -8.68
CA LEU A 377 21.21 10.50 -8.87
C LEU A 377 21.69 10.42 -10.32
N ALA A 378 21.61 11.53 -11.05
CA ALA A 378 22.19 11.66 -12.39
C ALA A 378 23.61 12.22 -12.32
N ALA A 379 24.41 11.94 -13.35
CA ALA A 379 25.75 12.51 -13.50
C ALA A 379 25.74 14.05 -13.37
N GLY A 380 26.76 14.58 -12.70
CA GLY A 380 26.94 16.01 -12.43
C GLY A 380 26.02 16.60 -11.35
N ARG A 381 25.12 15.81 -10.76
CA ARG A 381 24.21 16.30 -9.70
C ARG A 381 24.72 15.90 -8.31
N GLN A 382 24.49 16.79 -7.35
CA GLN A 382 24.77 16.52 -5.93
C GLN A 382 23.64 15.80 -5.21
N HIS A 383 22.40 16.03 -5.63
CA HIS A 383 21.19 15.53 -4.95
C HIS A 383 20.39 14.63 -5.88
N SER A 384 19.72 13.64 -5.28
CA SER A 384 18.80 12.78 -6.01
C SER A 384 17.55 13.56 -6.46
N THR A 385 17.06 13.22 -7.64
CA THR A 385 15.81 13.75 -8.21
C THR A 385 14.73 12.69 -8.19
N ALA A 386 13.49 13.10 -7.95
CA ALA A 386 12.33 12.21 -7.98
C ALA A 386 11.70 12.17 -9.39
N THR A 387 11.22 11.01 -9.78
CA THR A 387 10.39 10.80 -10.98
C THR A 387 9.32 9.75 -10.68
N GLY A 388 8.27 9.69 -11.51
CA GLY A 388 7.27 8.62 -11.43
C GLY A 388 7.85 7.25 -11.79
N LYS A 389 7.32 6.15 -11.25
CA LYS A 389 7.75 4.79 -11.65
C LYS A 389 7.62 4.60 -13.16
N ALA A 390 6.46 4.93 -13.72
CA ALA A 390 6.20 4.79 -15.15
C ALA A 390 7.22 5.55 -16.02
N GLU A 391 7.63 6.74 -15.59
CA GLU A 391 8.62 7.55 -16.29
C GLU A 391 10.03 6.94 -16.18
N LEU A 392 10.41 6.43 -15.01
CA LEU A 392 11.65 5.67 -14.85
C LEU A 392 11.70 4.47 -15.80
N LEU A 393 10.62 3.69 -15.89
CA LEU A 393 10.57 2.51 -16.76
C LEU A 393 10.69 2.88 -18.23
N ARG A 394 10.08 4.01 -18.64
CA ARG A 394 10.14 4.53 -20.00
C ARG A 394 11.55 5.00 -20.37
N MET A 395 12.28 5.60 -19.43
CA MET A 395 13.63 6.11 -19.67
C MET A 395 14.73 5.05 -19.54
N TRP A 396 14.47 3.95 -18.81
CA TRP A 396 15.40 2.84 -18.62
C TRP A 396 15.72 2.15 -19.94
N SER A 397 17.01 2.04 -20.24
CA SER A 397 17.50 1.49 -21.49
C SER A 397 17.19 0.00 -21.66
N GLY A 398 16.33 -0.28 -22.63
CA GLY A 398 16.13 -1.63 -23.18
C GLY A 398 17.19 -2.06 -24.20
N ALA A 399 18.01 -1.11 -24.69
CA ALA A 399 19.13 -1.43 -25.57
C ALA A 399 20.19 -2.21 -24.79
N ALA A 400 20.32 -3.50 -25.10
CA ALA A 400 21.45 -4.30 -24.63
C ALA A 400 22.75 -3.71 -25.21
N SER A 401 23.76 -3.52 -24.37
CA SER A 401 25.13 -3.34 -24.84
C SER A 401 25.79 -4.70 -24.99
N HIS A 402 26.90 -4.76 -25.71
CA HIS A 402 27.64 -6.00 -25.92
C HIS A 402 28.00 -6.76 -24.65
N ASP A 403 28.21 -6.02 -23.56
CA ASP A 403 28.60 -6.53 -22.24
C ASP A 403 27.44 -6.57 -21.22
N LEU A 404 26.28 -5.96 -21.52
CA LEU A 404 25.16 -5.80 -20.57
C LEU A 404 23.81 -6.08 -21.23
N GLY A 405 22.96 -6.87 -20.58
CA GLY A 405 21.61 -7.19 -21.07
C GLY A 405 20.64 -5.99 -21.14
N SER A 406 19.45 -6.22 -21.70
CA SER A 406 18.36 -5.24 -21.69
C SER A 406 17.91 -4.92 -20.26
N TYR A 407 17.56 -3.65 -20.02
CA TYR A 407 17.11 -3.16 -18.70
C TYR A 407 18.03 -3.61 -17.57
N TYR A 408 19.34 -3.55 -17.85
CA TYR A 408 20.39 -3.96 -16.93
C TYR A 408 20.39 -3.08 -15.68
N GLN A 409 20.65 -3.72 -14.55
CA GLN A 409 20.94 -3.09 -13.28
C GLN A 409 22.13 -3.73 -12.60
N PHE A 410 22.82 -2.93 -11.81
CA PHE A 410 23.95 -3.37 -11.00
C PHE A 410 23.90 -2.73 -9.62
N SER A 411 24.17 -3.51 -8.58
CA SER A 411 24.35 -3.00 -7.22
C SER A 411 25.44 -3.79 -6.50
N ILE A 412 26.08 -3.13 -5.54
CA ILE A 412 27.04 -3.79 -4.65
C ILE A 412 26.29 -4.22 -3.40
N VAL A 413 26.42 -5.49 -3.04
CA VAL A 413 25.75 -6.07 -1.86
C VAL A 413 26.56 -5.79 -0.60
N GLY A 414 27.88 -5.90 -0.70
CA GLY A 414 28.80 -5.73 0.41
C GLY A 414 30.18 -6.27 0.07
N ARG A 415 30.99 -6.51 1.11
CA ARG A 415 32.34 -7.06 0.98
C ARG A 415 32.34 -8.51 1.46
N LYS A 416 32.81 -9.44 0.61
CA LYS A 416 32.92 -10.87 0.95
C LYS A 416 34.20 -11.12 1.75
N HIS A 417 35.29 -10.52 1.30
CA HIS A 417 36.60 -10.51 1.97
C HIS A 417 37.37 -9.26 1.52
N SER A 418 38.42 -8.90 2.24
CA SER A 418 39.42 -7.97 1.70
C SER A 418 40.41 -8.79 0.89
N PRO A 419 40.54 -8.56 -0.43
CA PRO A 419 41.50 -9.31 -1.24
C PRO A 419 42.91 -9.01 -0.73
N GLN A 420 43.78 -10.02 -0.68
CA GLN A 420 45.19 -9.73 -0.48
C GLN A 420 45.72 -9.00 -1.71
N ALA A 421 46.70 -8.11 -1.53
CA ALA A 421 47.22 -7.31 -2.65
C ALA A 421 47.72 -8.17 -3.83
N GLY A 422 48.18 -9.40 -3.56
CA GLY A 422 48.61 -10.36 -4.57
C GLY A 422 47.48 -10.92 -5.43
N ASP A 423 46.32 -11.22 -4.84
CA ASP A 423 45.18 -11.85 -5.53
C ASP A 423 44.56 -10.89 -6.54
N ALA A 424 44.32 -9.64 -6.13
CA ALA A 424 43.77 -8.61 -7.01
C ALA A 424 44.69 -8.30 -8.19
N LEU A 425 46.01 -8.30 -7.97
CA LEU A 425 46.99 -8.14 -9.04
C LEU A 425 46.93 -9.30 -10.03
N GLN A 426 46.80 -10.54 -9.55
CA GLN A 426 46.74 -11.72 -10.43
C GLN A 426 45.52 -11.68 -11.36
N GLU A 427 44.34 -11.34 -10.84
CA GLU A 427 43.13 -11.19 -11.67
C GLU A 427 43.27 -10.10 -12.73
N VAL A 428 43.88 -8.96 -12.38
CA VAL A 428 44.13 -7.88 -13.33
C VAL A 428 45.11 -8.30 -14.41
N LEU A 429 46.20 -9.01 -14.05
CA LEU A 429 47.17 -9.50 -15.02
C LEU A 429 46.56 -10.54 -15.96
N GLN A 430 45.73 -11.46 -15.46
CA GLN A 430 44.98 -12.41 -16.30
C GLN A 430 44.02 -11.69 -17.25
N THR A 431 43.31 -10.68 -16.75
CA THR A 431 42.43 -9.84 -17.57
C THR A 431 43.22 -9.10 -18.65
N ALA A 432 44.39 -8.55 -18.32
CA ALA A 432 45.28 -7.87 -19.25
C ALA A 432 45.82 -8.82 -20.34
N VAL A 433 46.27 -10.01 -19.95
CA VAL A 433 46.73 -11.06 -20.88
C VAL A 433 45.62 -11.43 -21.87
N SER A 434 44.41 -11.70 -21.37
CA SER A 434 43.25 -11.99 -22.21
C SER A 434 42.87 -10.82 -23.12
N ALA A 435 42.98 -9.58 -22.62
CA ALA A 435 42.68 -8.36 -23.36
C ALA A 435 43.60 -8.15 -24.56
N ILE A 436 44.90 -8.36 -24.36
CA ILE A 436 45.91 -8.16 -25.41
C ILE A 436 45.84 -9.29 -26.43
N GLN A 437 45.73 -10.55 -25.98
CA GLN A 437 45.57 -11.69 -26.90
C GLN A 437 44.37 -11.49 -27.84
N GLY A 438 43.23 -11.11 -27.26
CA GLY A 438 42.03 -10.76 -28.00
C GLY A 438 41.56 -11.84 -29.00
N GLY A 439 40.91 -11.37 -30.06
CA GLY A 439 40.25 -12.19 -31.06
C GLY A 439 39.11 -11.39 -31.67
N GLN A 440 37.87 -11.71 -31.30
CA GLN A 440 36.69 -10.90 -31.62
C GLN A 440 35.74 -10.83 -30.42
N VAL A 441 35.10 -9.66 -30.24
CA VAL A 441 34.04 -9.44 -29.23
C VAL A 441 32.79 -8.98 -29.97
N SER A 442 31.82 -9.90 -30.06
CA SER A 442 30.58 -9.79 -30.86
C SER A 442 30.80 -9.17 -32.25
N GLY A 443 31.74 -9.74 -33.00
CA GLY A 443 32.06 -9.35 -34.36
C GLY A 443 32.98 -8.13 -34.50
N VAL A 444 33.44 -7.53 -33.40
CA VAL A 444 34.46 -6.46 -33.41
C VAL A 444 35.83 -7.07 -33.14
N ALA A 445 36.84 -6.76 -33.96
CA ALA A 445 38.20 -7.24 -33.72
C ALA A 445 38.75 -6.67 -32.40
N SER A 446 39.49 -7.49 -31.65
CA SER A 446 40.06 -7.09 -30.34
C SER A 446 41.52 -7.53 -30.17
N GLY A 447 42.25 -6.81 -29.32
CA GLY A 447 43.65 -7.08 -29.00
C GLY A 447 44.55 -7.09 -30.24
N LEU A 448 45.45 -8.06 -30.34
CA LEU A 448 46.35 -8.22 -31.50
C LEU A 448 45.62 -8.44 -32.83
N ALA A 449 44.37 -8.94 -32.81
CA ALA A 449 43.57 -9.04 -34.03
C ALA A 449 43.09 -7.65 -34.51
N ALA A 450 42.74 -6.74 -33.59
CA ALA A 450 42.35 -5.37 -33.94
C ALA A 450 43.50 -4.57 -34.57
N TYR A 451 44.72 -4.70 -34.05
CA TYR A 451 45.90 -4.09 -34.66
C TYR A 451 46.14 -4.62 -36.07
N ARG A 452 46.02 -5.94 -36.30
CA ARG A 452 46.13 -6.52 -37.65
C ARG A 452 45.05 -6.01 -38.60
N THR A 453 43.80 -5.87 -38.14
CA THR A 453 42.72 -5.30 -38.94
C THR A 453 43.00 -3.86 -39.34
N LEU A 454 43.48 -3.03 -38.41
CA LEU A 454 43.87 -1.66 -38.70
C LEU A 454 45.05 -1.61 -39.68
N GLU A 455 46.10 -2.40 -39.45
CA GLU A 455 47.28 -2.48 -40.33
C GLU A 455 46.89 -2.86 -41.76
N GLN A 456 46.05 -3.88 -41.93
CA GLN A 456 45.56 -4.32 -43.25
C GLN A 456 44.75 -3.24 -43.96
N LEU A 457 43.88 -2.53 -43.23
CA LEU A 457 43.12 -1.42 -43.79
C LEU A 457 44.06 -0.32 -44.30
N LEU A 458 45.07 0.06 -43.51
CA LEU A 458 46.03 1.10 -43.92
C LEU A 458 46.85 0.67 -45.14
N LEU A 459 47.23 -0.61 -45.26
CA LEU A 459 47.94 -1.13 -46.44
C LEU A 459 47.08 -1.13 -47.71
N GLN A 460 45.75 -1.14 -47.59
CA GLN A 460 44.81 -1.06 -48.71
C GLN A 460 44.60 0.36 -49.25
N GLN A 461 45.26 1.37 -48.66
CA GLN A 461 45.13 2.78 -49.05
C GLN A 461 43.67 3.25 -48.97
N PRO A 462 43.10 3.37 -47.76
CA PRO A 462 41.66 3.52 -47.55
C PRO A 462 41.21 4.97 -47.82
N SER A 463 41.08 5.34 -49.09
CA SER A 463 40.71 6.70 -49.49
C SER A 463 39.29 7.06 -49.04
N ASP A 464 38.35 6.12 -49.15
CA ASP A 464 36.96 6.29 -48.70
C ASP A 464 36.84 6.41 -47.17
N GLU A 465 37.66 5.70 -46.39
CA GLU A 465 37.65 5.73 -44.92
C GLU A 465 38.61 6.76 -44.31
N ALA A 466 39.36 7.51 -45.11
CA ALA A 466 40.39 8.43 -44.65
C ALA A 466 39.86 9.44 -43.61
N ALA A 467 38.68 10.02 -43.84
CA ALA A 467 38.06 10.96 -42.91
C ALA A 467 37.71 10.31 -41.57
N SER A 468 37.19 9.08 -41.58
CA SER A 468 36.87 8.31 -40.38
C SER A 468 38.13 7.92 -39.60
N LEU A 469 39.21 7.60 -40.30
CA LEU A 469 40.52 7.31 -39.72
C LEU A 469 41.16 8.54 -39.08
N ILE A 470 41.09 9.71 -39.72
CA ILE A 470 41.52 10.99 -39.14
C ILE A 470 40.74 11.26 -37.85
N LEU A 471 39.41 11.14 -37.90
CA LEU A 471 38.56 11.38 -36.73
C LEU A 471 38.87 10.40 -35.58
N TRP A 472 39.15 9.14 -35.91
CA TRP A 472 39.61 8.14 -34.95
C TRP A 472 40.96 8.54 -34.34
N ALA A 473 41.93 8.94 -35.16
CA ALA A 473 43.24 9.40 -34.71
C ALA A 473 43.14 10.64 -33.79
N GLU A 474 42.21 11.55 -34.06
CA GLU A 474 42.02 12.76 -33.27
C GLU A 474 41.25 12.54 -31.96
N ARG A 475 40.29 11.60 -31.94
CA ARG A 475 39.36 11.46 -30.82
C ARG A 475 39.55 10.20 -29.99
N GLN A 476 39.97 9.09 -30.61
CA GLN A 476 40.09 7.79 -29.93
C GLN A 476 41.52 7.50 -29.49
N VAL A 477 42.54 7.86 -30.30
CA VAL A 477 43.93 7.63 -29.93
C VAL A 477 44.33 8.36 -28.63
N PRO A 478 43.91 9.62 -28.37
CA PRO A 478 44.17 10.25 -27.07
C PRO A 478 43.56 9.51 -25.88
N GLU A 479 42.38 8.90 -26.05
CA GLU A 479 41.75 8.07 -25.02
C GLU A 479 42.47 6.72 -24.87
N LEU A 480 42.99 6.15 -25.95
CA LEU A 480 43.84 4.95 -25.90
C LEU A 480 45.16 5.23 -25.18
N ILE A 481 45.82 6.35 -25.47
CA ILE A 481 47.02 6.81 -24.76
C ILE A 481 46.74 6.99 -23.27
N ARG A 482 45.58 7.58 -22.91
CA ARG A 482 45.13 7.68 -21.50
C ARG A 482 45.02 6.31 -20.84
N CYS A 483 44.47 5.32 -21.54
CA CYS A 483 44.39 3.93 -21.06
C CYS A 483 45.78 3.32 -20.87
N ARG A 484 46.72 3.53 -21.80
CA ARG A 484 48.10 3.05 -21.68
C ARG A 484 48.89 3.75 -20.57
N LYS A 485 48.63 5.04 -20.30
CA LYS A 485 49.14 5.76 -19.13
C LYS A 485 48.63 5.15 -17.82
N ALA A 486 47.37 4.72 -17.80
CA ALA A 486 46.81 4.02 -16.65
C ALA A 486 47.44 2.64 -16.45
N ALA A 487 47.69 1.88 -17.52
CA ALA A 487 48.42 0.61 -17.46
C ALA A 487 49.82 0.80 -16.88
N GLU A 488 50.59 1.76 -17.40
CA GLU A 488 51.93 2.08 -16.89
C GLU A 488 51.88 2.42 -15.39
N ALA A 489 51.04 3.38 -15.00
CA ALA A 489 50.96 3.84 -13.61
C ALA A 489 50.58 2.71 -12.66
N TYR A 490 49.60 1.89 -13.04
CA TYR A 490 49.15 0.75 -12.25
C TYR A 490 50.27 -0.29 -12.09
N LEU A 491 50.93 -0.68 -13.19
CA LEU A 491 52.01 -1.68 -13.14
C LEU A 491 53.19 -1.20 -12.29
N ARG A 492 53.58 0.08 -12.37
CA ARG A 492 54.64 0.66 -11.50
C ARG A 492 54.24 0.64 -10.03
N GLU A 493 52.99 0.99 -9.71
CA GLU A 493 52.48 0.93 -8.33
C GLU A 493 52.53 -0.50 -7.77
N GLN A 494 52.09 -1.48 -8.57
CA GLN A 494 52.06 -2.89 -8.14
C GLN A 494 53.46 -3.49 -8.07
N ALA A 495 54.39 -3.07 -8.93
CA ALA A 495 55.79 -3.47 -8.85
C ALA A 495 56.43 -3.04 -7.53
N GLY A 496 56.10 -1.84 -7.02
CA GLY A 496 56.57 -1.37 -5.71
C GLY A 496 56.03 -2.18 -4.51
N ARG A 497 55.06 -3.07 -4.74
CA ARG A 497 54.47 -3.98 -3.74
C ARG A 497 54.81 -5.46 -4.00
N ALA A 498 55.52 -5.76 -5.08
CA ALA A 498 55.94 -7.09 -5.46
C ALA A 498 57.43 -7.27 -5.21
N ASP A 499 57.90 -8.51 -5.18
CA ASP A 499 59.31 -8.86 -4.97
C ASP A 499 59.88 -9.67 -6.14
N GLY A 500 61.21 -9.59 -6.30
CA GLY A 500 61.99 -10.40 -7.24
C GLY A 500 61.57 -10.25 -8.70
N ALA A 501 61.57 -11.37 -9.43
CA ALA A 501 61.29 -11.40 -10.87
C ALA A 501 59.90 -10.83 -11.23
N LYS A 502 58.92 -10.93 -10.33
CA LYS A 502 57.58 -10.37 -10.57
C LYS A 502 57.64 -8.84 -10.64
N ALA A 503 58.35 -8.19 -9.71
CA ALA A 503 58.52 -6.74 -9.72
C ALA A 503 59.27 -6.26 -10.97
N GLU A 504 60.34 -6.97 -11.35
CA GLU A 504 61.13 -6.66 -12.55
C GLU A 504 60.28 -6.75 -13.83
N ASN A 505 59.49 -7.81 -13.99
CA ASN A 505 58.61 -7.99 -15.14
C ASN A 505 57.51 -6.91 -15.21
N LEU A 506 56.95 -6.50 -14.07
CA LEU A 506 55.96 -5.42 -14.00
C LEU A 506 56.56 -4.07 -14.39
N LEU A 507 57.78 -3.74 -13.93
CA LEU A 507 58.48 -2.52 -14.33
C LEU A 507 58.81 -2.52 -15.81
N ALA A 508 59.34 -3.64 -16.33
CA ALA A 508 59.63 -3.78 -17.75
C ALA A 508 58.36 -3.62 -18.61
N ALA A 509 57.24 -4.22 -18.20
CA ALA A 509 55.96 -4.06 -18.90
C ALA A 509 55.48 -2.60 -18.87
N ALA A 510 55.69 -1.90 -17.75
CA ALA A 510 55.35 -0.48 -17.64
C ALA A 510 56.17 0.39 -18.61
N ASP A 511 57.46 0.12 -18.78
CA ASP A 511 58.33 0.82 -19.73
C ASP A 511 57.93 0.55 -21.19
N VAL A 512 57.46 -0.66 -21.49
CA VAL A 512 56.85 -0.97 -22.80
C VAL A 512 55.59 -0.13 -23.02
N TYR A 513 54.70 -0.02 -22.02
CA TYR A 513 53.51 0.83 -22.12
C TYR A 513 53.82 2.32 -22.27
N GLN A 514 54.89 2.82 -21.65
CA GLN A 514 55.40 4.17 -21.89
C GLN A 514 55.85 4.36 -23.35
N SER A 515 56.43 3.33 -23.95
CA SER A 515 56.85 3.34 -25.35
C SER A 515 55.65 3.30 -26.29
N ILE A 516 54.66 2.44 -26.03
CA ILE A 516 53.39 2.39 -26.77
C ILE A 516 52.70 3.75 -26.80
N GLN A 517 52.69 4.51 -25.69
CA GLN A 517 52.09 5.85 -25.67
C GLN A 517 52.70 6.78 -26.72
N ARG A 518 54.04 6.81 -26.82
CA ARG A 518 54.77 7.65 -27.78
C ARG A 518 54.47 7.22 -29.22
N GLU A 519 54.44 5.92 -29.48
CA GLU A 519 54.19 5.42 -30.84
C GLU A 519 52.72 5.54 -31.26
N LEU A 520 51.78 5.53 -30.32
CA LEU A 520 50.40 5.90 -30.61
C LEU A 520 50.28 7.38 -31.02
N GLU A 521 51.05 8.29 -30.41
CA GLU A 521 51.12 9.69 -30.85
C GLU A 521 51.73 9.80 -32.26
N THR A 522 52.81 9.05 -32.53
CA THR A 522 53.43 8.94 -33.86
C THR A 522 52.42 8.45 -34.90
N LEU A 523 51.68 7.38 -34.58
CA LEU A 523 50.66 6.77 -35.43
C LEU A 523 49.54 7.75 -35.75
N ALA A 524 49.00 8.46 -34.75
CA ALA A 524 47.97 9.47 -34.98
C ALA A 524 48.46 10.59 -35.90
N GLY A 525 49.73 11.00 -35.76
CA GLY A 525 50.37 11.94 -36.67
C GLY A 525 50.53 11.39 -38.10
N ALA A 526 50.90 10.11 -38.24
CA ALA A 526 51.05 9.45 -39.53
C ALA A 526 49.71 9.33 -40.27
N ILE A 527 48.65 8.89 -39.60
CA ILE A 527 47.29 8.78 -40.17
C ILE A 527 46.77 10.14 -40.63
N ARG A 528 46.94 11.20 -39.82
CA ARG A 528 46.50 12.54 -40.21
C ARG A 528 47.21 13.07 -41.45
N ARG A 529 48.53 12.86 -41.54
CA ARG A 529 49.29 13.25 -42.74
C ARG A 529 48.80 12.48 -43.96
N ALA A 530 48.70 11.16 -43.85
CA ALA A 530 48.28 10.30 -44.95
C ALA A 530 46.87 10.64 -45.46
N GLY A 531 45.91 10.88 -44.56
CA GLY A 531 44.54 11.24 -44.94
C GLY A 531 44.36 12.66 -45.49
N HIS A 532 45.38 13.53 -45.40
CA HIS A 532 45.37 14.86 -46.01
C HIS A 532 46.17 14.94 -47.31
N GLU A 533 46.95 13.91 -47.64
CA GLU A 533 47.69 13.85 -48.91
C GLU A 533 46.76 13.51 -50.08
N PRO A 534 47.01 14.09 -51.28
CA PRO A 534 46.30 13.69 -52.50
C PRO A 534 46.43 12.18 -52.75
N GLU A 535 45.38 11.56 -53.27
CA GLU A 535 45.28 10.10 -53.48
C GLU A 535 46.48 9.54 -54.26
N ASP A 536 46.93 10.24 -55.30
CA ASP A 536 48.08 9.86 -56.14
C ASP A 536 49.44 9.82 -55.39
N THR A 537 49.52 10.42 -54.20
CA THR A 537 50.76 10.54 -53.40
C THR A 537 50.65 9.90 -52.01
N ALA A 538 49.44 9.58 -51.55
CA ALA A 538 49.18 9.13 -50.18
C ALA A 538 49.66 7.70 -49.88
N ALA A 539 49.99 6.90 -50.90
CA ALA A 539 50.36 5.49 -50.75
C ALA A 539 51.52 5.26 -49.78
N ASP A 540 52.59 6.05 -49.90
CA ASP A 540 53.77 5.95 -49.03
C ASP A 540 53.46 6.39 -47.59
N ALA A 541 52.59 7.40 -47.43
CA ALA A 541 52.16 7.88 -46.12
C ALA A 541 51.28 6.86 -45.39
N TRP A 542 50.35 6.20 -46.10
CA TRP A 542 49.55 5.11 -45.56
C TRP A 542 50.40 3.88 -45.21
N ALA A 543 51.37 3.51 -46.06
CA ALA A 543 52.31 2.43 -45.76
C ALA A 543 53.17 2.73 -44.53
N ARG A 544 53.52 4.01 -44.30
CA ARG A 544 54.22 4.44 -43.08
C ARG A 544 53.33 4.31 -41.85
N ALA A 545 52.07 4.71 -41.92
CA ALA A 545 51.12 4.53 -40.83
C ALA A 545 50.91 3.04 -40.51
N ALA A 546 50.82 2.17 -41.53
CA ALA A 546 50.72 0.72 -41.35
C ALA A 546 51.94 0.12 -40.62
N ARG A 547 53.17 0.54 -40.98
CA ARG A 547 54.39 0.12 -40.26
C ARG A 547 54.36 0.54 -38.79
N GLU A 548 53.82 1.71 -38.49
CA GLU A 548 53.68 2.21 -37.12
C GLU A 548 52.68 1.36 -36.32
N VAL A 549 51.56 0.95 -36.91
CA VAL A 549 50.62 0.00 -36.30
C VAL A 549 51.30 -1.35 -36.01
N SER A 550 52.08 -1.85 -36.96
CA SER A 550 52.86 -3.09 -36.81
C SER A 550 53.83 -2.99 -35.63
N PHE A 551 54.52 -1.85 -35.50
CA PHE A 551 55.46 -1.61 -34.40
C PHE A 551 54.75 -1.55 -33.04
N VAL A 552 53.63 -0.83 -32.93
CA VAL A 552 52.79 -0.83 -31.72
C VAL A 552 52.31 -2.23 -31.37
N SER A 553 51.92 -3.04 -32.37
CA SER A 553 51.50 -4.43 -32.18
C SER A 553 52.61 -5.32 -31.62
N GLU A 554 53.86 -5.14 -32.06
CA GLU A 554 55.02 -5.87 -31.48
C GLU A 554 55.30 -5.45 -30.04
N LEU A 555 55.17 -4.16 -29.71
CA LEU A 555 55.27 -3.71 -28.32
C LEU A 555 54.17 -4.32 -27.44
N GLU A 556 52.93 -4.43 -27.93
CA GLU A 556 51.85 -5.10 -27.20
C GLU A 556 52.15 -6.61 -27.00
N LYS A 557 52.78 -7.30 -27.97
CA LYS A 557 53.25 -8.69 -27.79
C LYS A 557 54.36 -8.81 -26.75
N GLN A 558 55.27 -7.84 -26.71
CA GLN A 558 56.33 -7.77 -25.70
C GLN A 558 55.72 -7.58 -24.31
N ALA A 559 54.79 -6.63 -24.16
CA ALA A 559 54.04 -6.42 -22.91
C ALA A 559 53.30 -7.69 -22.49
N LEU A 560 52.59 -8.35 -23.42
CA LEU A 560 51.89 -9.62 -23.16
C LEU A 560 52.83 -10.69 -22.59
N THR A 561 54.05 -10.81 -23.12
CA THR A 561 55.04 -11.80 -22.64
C THR A 561 55.46 -11.49 -21.21
N LEU A 562 55.76 -10.23 -20.91
CA LEU A 562 56.16 -9.78 -19.57
C LEU A 562 55.03 -9.95 -18.54
N LEU A 563 53.78 -9.63 -18.92
CA LEU A 563 52.62 -9.79 -18.05
C LEU A 563 52.35 -11.26 -17.72
N ARG A 564 52.52 -12.19 -18.67
CA ARG A 564 52.45 -13.64 -18.40
C ARG A 564 53.54 -14.10 -17.45
N GLN A 565 54.76 -13.59 -17.59
CA GLN A 565 55.85 -13.93 -16.68
C GLN A 565 55.65 -13.34 -15.26
N ALA A 566 54.90 -12.24 -15.14
CA ALA A 566 54.52 -11.66 -13.85
C ALA A 566 53.32 -12.37 -13.18
N ALA A 567 52.56 -13.18 -13.94
CA ALA A 567 51.44 -13.98 -13.46
C ALA A 567 51.53 -15.43 -14.00
N PRO A 568 52.53 -16.22 -13.55
CA PRO A 568 52.59 -17.63 -13.91
C PRO A 568 51.36 -18.36 -13.34
N ASP A 569 50.81 -19.27 -14.16
CA ASP A 569 49.58 -20.03 -13.88
C ASP A 569 49.57 -20.74 -12.51
#